data_AF-A0A421BFR4-F1
#
_entry.id   AF-A0A421BFR4-F1
#
_cell.length_a   1.000
_cell.length_b   1.000
_cell.length_c   1.000
_cell.angle_alpha   90.00
_cell.angle_beta   90.00
_cell.angle_gamma   90.00
#
_symmetry.space_group_name_H-M   'P 1'
#
loop_
_entity.id
_entity.type
_entity.pdbx_description
1 polymer ?
#
loop_
_entity_poly.entity_id
_entity_poly.type
_entity_poly.pdbx_seq_one_letter_code
_entity_poly.pdbx_strand_id
1 'polypeptide(L)' 'MEAKTFKPLDDLLDKTGYKLTYIAEQLGIKPSTLYKWRVSPNMIGVDGMEGIAKLTGVDFIDVYNIVKKFKEKVD' A
#
# COMPACT_ATOMS: atom_id res chain seq x y z
N MET A 1 -16.04 -4.76 14.49
CA MET A 1 -14.90 -3.82 14.36
C MET A 1 -14.66 -3.62 12.88
N GLU A 2 -14.92 -2.44 12.36
CA GLU A 2 -14.52 -2.10 10.97
C GLU A 2 -13.01 -2.21 10.85
N ALA A 3 -12.53 -2.75 9.72
CA ALA A 3 -11.11 -2.84 9.46
C ALA A 3 -10.53 -1.41 9.46
N LYS A 4 -9.53 -1.15 10.30
CA LYS A 4 -8.84 0.16 10.37
C LYS A 4 -8.02 0.46 9.11
N THR A 5 -7.92 -0.47 8.18
CA THR A 5 -7.09 -0.41 6.97
C THR A 5 -7.93 -0.36 5.70
N PHE A 6 -7.37 0.24 4.66
CA PHE A 6 -7.98 0.35 3.34
C PHE A 6 -7.82 -0.95 2.56
N LYS A 7 -8.90 -1.73 2.54
CA LYS A 7 -8.94 -3.06 1.94
C LYS A 7 -8.31 -3.18 0.54
N PRO A 8 -8.51 -2.25 -0.42
CA PRO A 8 -7.88 -2.39 -1.73
C PRO A 8 -6.35 -2.43 -1.72
N LEU A 9 -5.70 -1.75 -0.79
CA LEU A 9 -4.25 -1.83 -0.63
C LEU A 9 -3.86 -3.14 0.05
N ASP A 10 -4.61 -3.58 1.06
CA ASP A 10 -4.36 -4.88 1.72
C ASP A 10 -4.49 -6.05 0.73
N ASP A 11 -5.54 -6.07 -0.08
CA ASP A 11 -5.77 -7.09 -1.10
C ASP A 11 -4.65 -7.10 -2.15
N LEU A 12 -4.07 -5.94 -2.49
CA LEU A 12 -2.91 -5.85 -3.38
C LEU A 12 -1.67 -6.47 -2.75
N LEU A 13 -1.37 -6.14 -1.49
CA LEU A 13 -0.19 -6.65 -0.79
C LEU A 13 -0.31 -8.15 -0.52
N ASP A 14 -1.50 -8.63 -0.16
CA ASP A 14 -1.75 -10.05 0.15
C ASP A 14 -1.60 -10.97 -1.07
N LYS A 15 -1.87 -10.46 -2.28
CA LYS A 15 -1.65 -11.21 -3.55
C LYS A 15 -0.20 -11.62 -3.77
N THR A 16 0.76 -10.94 -3.14
CA THR A 16 2.18 -11.30 -3.24
C THR A 16 2.52 -12.58 -2.47
N GLY A 17 1.68 -12.98 -1.50
CA GLY A 17 1.98 -14.06 -0.56
C GLY A 17 3.06 -13.71 0.46
N TYR A 18 3.61 -12.48 0.44
CA TYR A 18 4.65 -12.06 1.36
C TYR A 18 4.07 -11.60 2.70
N LYS A 19 4.85 -11.83 3.77
CA LYS A 19 4.56 -11.24 5.07
C LYS A 19 4.76 -9.73 5.00
N LEU A 20 3.90 -8.96 5.66
CA LEU A 20 4.01 -7.49 5.73
C LEU A 20 5.36 -7.00 6.25
N THR A 21 6.01 -7.75 7.16
CA THR A 21 7.35 -7.42 7.64
C THR A 21 8.40 -7.50 6.53
N TYR A 22 8.29 -8.51 5.66
CA TYR A 22 9.17 -8.65 4.49
C TYR A 22 8.89 -7.56 3.46
N ILE A 23 7.61 -7.23 3.21
CA ILE A 23 7.23 -6.11 2.33
C ILE A 23 7.86 -4.80 2.83
N ALA A 24 7.74 -4.49 4.12
CA ALA A 24 8.31 -3.27 4.70
C ALA A 24 9.84 -3.23 4.55
N GLU A 25 10.52 -4.37 4.76
CA GLU A 25 11.96 -4.51 4.56
C GLU A 25 12.37 -4.28 3.10
N GLN A 26 11.68 -4.88 2.13
CA GLN A 26 11.95 -4.68 0.70
C GLN A 26 11.72 -3.23 0.24
N LEU A 27 10.79 -2.54 0.88
CA LEU A 27 10.53 -1.12 0.63
C LEU A 27 11.48 -0.19 1.40
N GLY A 28 12.38 -0.71 2.23
CA GLY A 28 13.29 0.10 3.04
C GLY A 28 12.60 0.94 4.12
N ILE A 29 11.41 0.55 4.57
CA ILE A 29 10.59 1.29 5.55
C ILE A 29 10.37 0.47 6.82
N LYS A 30 9.96 1.15 7.90
CA LYS A 30 9.55 0.48 9.14
C LYS A 30 8.19 -0.21 8.94
N PRO A 31 7.93 -1.37 9.60
CA PRO A 31 6.62 -2.00 9.58
C PRO A 31 5.48 -1.07 10.04
N SER A 32 5.77 -0.14 10.96
CA SER A 32 4.82 0.89 11.39
C SER A 32 4.48 1.90 10.30
N THR A 33 5.44 2.23 9.42
CA THR A 33 5.19 3.06 8.23
C THR A 33 4.27 2.34 7.26
N LEU A 34 4.53 1.05 6.98
CA LEU A 34 3.65 0.25 6.13
C LEU A 34 2.24 0.14 6.72
N TYR A 35 2.10 -0.03 8.04
CA TYR A 35 0.79 0.00 8.69
C TYR A 35 0.07 1.33 8.49
N LYS A 36 0.77 2.47 8.62
CA LYS A 36 0.18 3.79 8.34
C LYS A 36 -0.29 3.93 6.89
N TRP A 37 0.48 3.42 5.93
CA TRP A 37 0.07 3.38 4.52
C TRP A 37 -1.19 2.55 4.31
N ARG A 38 -1.28 1.40 4.96
CA ARG A 38 -2.49 0.55 4.94
C ARG A 38 -3.69 1.24 5.56
N VAL A 39 -3.51 2.07 6.60
CA VAL A 39 -4.60 2.87 7.20
C VAL A 39 -4.99 4.05 6.30
N SER A 40 -4.00 4.74 5.74
CA SER A 40 -4.17 5.98 4.97
C SER A 40 -3.25 5.98 3.74
N PRO A 41 -3.68 5.38 2.61
CA PRO A 41 -2.88 5.27 1.39
C PRO A 41 -2.43 6.60 0.78
N ASN A 42 -3.10 7.72 1.08
CA ASN A 42 -2.68 9.06 0.66
C ASN A 42 -1.32 9.49 1.23
N MET A 43 -0.80 8.78 2.24
CA MET A 43 0.54 8.99 2.79
C MET A 43 1.65 8.36 1.93
N ILE A 44 1.31 7.58 0.91
CA ILE A 44 2.27 6.92 0.03
C ILE A 44 2.72 7.93 -1.03
N GLY A 45 4.01 8.29 -0.99
CA GLY A 45 4.64 9.10 -2.04
C GLY A 45 4.93 8.30 -3.31
N VAL A 46 5.43 8.97 -4.36
CA VAL A 46 5.75 8.36 -5.66
C VAL A 46 6.70 7.17 -5.52
N ASP A 47 7.83 7.35 -4.82
CA ASP A 47 8.82 6.28 -4.59
C ASP A 47 8.22 5.06 -3.88
N GLY A 48 7.30 5.30 -2.95
CA GLY A 48 6.59 4.23 -2.24
C GLY A 48 5.64 3.45 -3.16
N MET A 49 4.93 4.16 -4.05
CA MET A 49 4.07 3.54 -5.06
C MET A 49 4.88 2.74 -6.08
N GLU A 50 6.01 3.26 -6.55
CA GLU A 50 6.94 2.56 -7.45
C GLU A 50 7.51 1.29 -6.79
N GLY A 51 7.90 1.38 -5.52
CA GLY A 51 8.37 0.23 -4.74
C GLY A 51 7.30 -0.86 -4.61
N ILE A 52 6.06 -0.47 -4.30
CA ILE A 52 4.92 -1.40 -4.23
C ILE A 52 4.67 -2.04 -5.60
N ALA A 53 4.64 -1.26 -6.68
CA ALA A 53 4.43 -1.75 -8.04
C ALA A 53 5.50 -2.80 -8.41
N LYS A 54 6.78 -2.48 -8.19
CA LYS A 54 7.89 -3.39 -8.44
C LYS A 54 7.80 -4.67 -7.61
N LEU A 55 7.46 -4.57 -6.33
CA LEU A 55 7.40 -5.73 -5.42
C LEU A 55 6.21 -6.65 -5.74
N THR A 56 5.07 -6.06 -6.11
CA THR A 56 3.83 -6.78 -6.39
C THR A 56 3.73 -7.26 -7.84
N GLY A 57 4.58 -6.73 -8.73
CA GLY A 57 4.54 -6.98 -10.16
C GLY A 57 3.36 -6.34 -10.87
N VAL A 58 2.67 -5.38 -10.24
CA VAL A 58 1.58 -4.62 -10.86
C VAL A 58 2.08 -3.33 -11.52
N ASP A 59 1.24 -2.73 -12.38
CA ASP A 59 1.55 -1.43 -12.96
C ASP A 59 1.50 -0.33 -11.89
N PHE A 60 2.39 0.66 -11.99
CA PHE A 60 2.37 1.85 -11.14
C PHE A 60 1.00 2.54 -11.14
N ILE A 61 0.33 2.60 -12.30
CA ILE A 61 -0.99 3.22 -12.45
C ILE A 61 -2.05 2.50 -11.61
N ASP A 62 -1.94 1.19 -11.41
CA ASP A 62 -2.87 0.45 -10.55
C ASP A 62 -2.70 0.84 -9.08
N VAL A 63 -1.44 0.98 -8.63
CA VAL A 63 -1.13 1.45 -7.27
C VAL A 63 -1.60 2.89 -7.07
N TYR A 64 -1.34 3.77 -8.04
CA TYR A 64 -1.80 5.15 -8.03
C TYR A 64 -3.33 5.24 -7.94
N ASN A 65 -4.05 4.43 -8.72
CA ASN A 65 -5.52 4.39 -8.69
C ASN A 65 -6.07 3.95 -7.33
N ILE A 66 -5.39 3.03 -6.63
CA ILE A 66 -5.75 2.63 -5.26
C ILE A 66 -5.61 3.82 -4.31
N VAL A 67 -4.49 4.53 -4.36
CA VAL A 67 -4.23 5.72 -3.53
C VAL A 67 -5.24 6.83 -3.83
N LYS A 68 -5.50 7.10 -5.11
CA LYS A 68 -6.47 8.11 -5.56
C LYS A 68 -7.89 7.80 -5.08
N LYS A 69 -8.35 6.55 -5.20
CA LYS A 69 -9.68 6.11 -4.72
C LYS A 69 -9.86 6.30 -3.21
N PHE A 70 -8.78 6.20 -2.42
CA PHE A 70 -8.86 6.51 -1.00
C PHE A 70 -9.10 8.00 -0.78
N LYS A 71 -8.36 8.85 -1.49
CA LYS A 71 -8.50 10.31 -1.41
C LYS A 71 -9.92 10.77 -1.73
N GLU A 72 -10.52 10.25 -2.80
CA GLU A 72 -11.90 10.56 -3.20
C GLU A 72 -12.98 10.09 -2.18
N LYS A 73 -12.66 9.17 -1.26
CA LYS A 73 -13.58 8.70 -0.22
C LYS A 73 -13.51 9.52 1.08
N VAL A 74 -12.42 10.24 1.30
CA VAL A 74 -12.17 10.99 2.53
C VAL A 74 -12.28 12.51 2.34
N ASP A 75 -12.25 12.98 1.09
CA ASP A 75 -12.67 14.33 0.68
C ASP A 75 -14.21 14.39 0.55
#